data_AF-A0A2T1A4B5-F1
#
_entry.id   AF-A0A2T1A4B5-F1
#
_cell.length_a   1.000
_cell.length_b   1.000
_cell.length_c   1.000
_cell.angle_alpha   90.00
_cell.angle_beta   90.00
_cell.angle_gamma   90.00
#
_symmetry.space_group_name_H-M   'P 1'
#
loop_
_entity.id
_entity.type
_entity.pdbx_description
1 polymer ?
#
loop_
_entity_poly.entity_id
_entity_poly.type
_entity_poly.pdbx_seq_one_letter_code
_entity_poly.pdbx_strand_id
1 'polypeptide(L)'
;MEKGERLTGRWRAIATVVSLCWIVTAVLMVLLTASGAAHKLTGIALIVAMLAGLPVLTLLKNLANRLAEGAIQPQDDSKERTLTGVTVLMLVAAWALHLFS
;
A
#
# COMPACT_ATOMS: atom_id res chain seq x y z
N MET A 1 -10.78 -31.53 -6.26
CA MET A 1 -11.29 -30.15 -6.37
C MET A 1 -10.70 -29.35 -5.21
N GLU A 2 -9.55 -28.68 -5.37
CA GLU A 2 -8.88 -27.96 -4.25
C GLU A 2 -8.10 -26.71 -4.74
N LYS A 3 -8.68 -25.92 -5.65
CA LYS A 3 -8.04 -24.68 -6.13
C LYS A 3 -8.70 -23.39 -5.62
N GLY A 4 -9.87 -23.47 -4.95
CA GLY A 4 -10.63 -22.30 -4.51
C GLY A 4 -10.19 -21.69 -3.18
N GLU A 5 -9.77 -22.51 -2.20
CA GLU A 5 -9.54 -22.02 -0.82
C GLU A 5 -8.17 -21.35 -0.59
N ARG A 6 -7.18 -21.57 -1.48
CA ARG A 6 -5.83 -20.99 -1.30
C ARG A 6 -5.68 -19.56 -1.82
N LEU A 7 -6.61 -19.10 -2.65
CA LEU A 7 -6.53 -17.76 -3.26
C LEU A 7 -6.95 -16.65 -2.29
N THR A 8 -7.91 -16.92 -1.41
CA THR A 8 -8.44 -15.94 -0.44
C THR A 8 -7.45 -15.58 0.67
N GLY A 9 -6.60 -16.52 1.10
CA GLY A 9 -5.56 -16.24 2.11
C GLY A 9 -4.41 -15.38 1.59
N ARG A 10 -3.98 -15.59 0.34
CA ARG A 10 -2.83 -14.89 -0.27
C ARG A 10 -3.11 -13.41 -0.45
N TRP A 11 -4.32 -13.06 -0.89
CA TRP A 11 -4.68 -11.65 -1.09
C TRP A 11 -4.73 -10.85 0.21
N ARG A 12 -5.34 -11.41 1.27
CA ARG A 12 -5.38 -10.78 2.60
C ARG A 12 -3.97 -10.50 3.12
N ALA A 13 -3.08 -11.48 2.99
CA ALA A 13 -1.68 -11.32 3.37
C ALA A 13 -0.99 -10.19 2.58
N ILE A 14 -1.22 -10.10 1.26
CA ILE A 14 -0.66 -9.04 0.42
C ILE A 14 -1.16 -7.66 0.87
N ALA A 15 -2.46 -7.49 1.06
CA ALA A 15 -3.05 -6.22 1.49
C ALA A 15 -2.50 -5.78 2.86
N THR A 16 -2.32 -6.71 3.81
CA THR A 16 -1.74 -6.41 5.12
C THR A 16 -0.26 -6.02 5.00
N VAL A 17 0.53 -6.77 4.22
CA VAL A 17 1.96 -6.48 4.02
C VAL A 17 2.16 -5.12 3.34
N VAL A 18 1.37 -4.83 2.31
CA VAL A 18 1.44 -3.55 1.59
C VAL A 18 1.05 -2.38 2.50
N SER A 19 0.02 -2.56 3.33
CA SER A 19 -0.36 -1.57 4.36
C SER A 19 0.76 -1.31 5.35
N LEU A 20 1.43 -2.37 5.85
CA LEU A 20 2.56 -2.23 6.77
C LEU A 20 3.74 -1.52 6.11
N CYS A 21 4.10 -1.91 4.89
CA CYS A 21 5.16 -1.24 4.12
C CYS A 21 4.87 0.25 3.91
N TRP A 22 3.61 0.58 3.64
CA TRP A 22 3.19 1.97 3.49
C TRP A 22 3.35 2.75 4.81
N ILE A 23 2.89 2.21 5.94
CA ILE A 23 3.03 2.87 7.25
C ILE A 23 4.51 3.11 7.57
N VAL A 24 5.35 2.10 7.42
CA VAL A 24 6.79 2.21 7.68
C VAL A 24 7.42 3.27 6.78
N THR A 25 7.06 3.31 5.49
CA THR A 25 7.55 4.33 4.55
C THR A 25 7.11 5.73 4.95
N ALA A 26 5.84 5.91 5.32
CA ALA A 26 5.30 7.19 5.75
C ALA A 26 6.03 7.70 7.01
N VAL A 27 6.24 6.84 8.00
CA VAL A 27 6.97 7.17 9.23
C VAL A 27 8.41 7.56 8.93
N LEU A 28 9.12 6.77 8.10
CA LEU A 28 10.51 7.06 7.73
C LEU A 28 10.62 8.40 7.00
N MET A 29 9.73 8.68 6.03
CA MET A 29 9.72 9.95 5.31
C MET A 29 9.44 11.15 6.23
N VAL A 30 8.56 10.98 7.22
CA VAL A 30 8.32 12.01 8.25
C VAL A 30 9.58 12.23 9.10
N LEU A 31 10.25 11.17 9.55
CA LEU A 31 11.48 11.29 10.34
C LEU A 31 12.62 11.95 9.55
N LEU A 32 12.78 11.60 8.28
CA LEU A 32 13.77 12.21 7.38
C LEU A 32 13.47 13.69 7.13
N THR A 33 12.18 14.04 7.00
CA THR A 33 11.74 15.43 6.87
C THR A 33 11.95 16.23 8.16
N ALA A 34 11.60 15.67 9.31
CA ALA A 34 11.67 16.33 10.61
C ALA A 34 13.11 16.48 11.14
N SER A 35 14.01 15.55 10.80
CA SER A 35 15.42 15.58 11.21
C SER A 35 16.26 16.64 10.49
N GLY A 36 15.69 17.35 9.50
CA GLY A 36 16.42 18.34 8.70
C GLY A 36 17.38 17.72 7.68
N ALA A 37 17.40 16.39 7.55
CA ALA A 37 18.13 15.65 6.51
C ALA A 37 17.41 15.72 5.14
N ALA A 38 16.31 16.45 5.04
CA ALA A 38 15.47 16.52 3.85
C ALA A 38 15.95 17.56 2.84
N HIS A 39 16.26 17.09 1.63
CA HIS A 39 16.37 17.93 0.44
C HIS A 39 14.99 18.40 -0.03
N LYS A 40 14.91 19.41 -0.91
CA LYS A 40 13.62 19.96 -1.42
C LYS A 40 12.67 18.89 -1.98
N LEU A 41 13.22 17.83 -2.57
CA LEU A 41 12.46 16.73 -3.15
C LEU A 41 11.98 15.70 -2.09
N THR A 42 12.54 15.69 -0.89
CA THR A 42 12.07 14.81 0.21
C THR A 42 10.67 15.19 0.69
N GLY A 43 10.31 16.48 0.67
CA GLY A 43 8.93 16.92 0.92
C GLY A 43 7.96 16.41 -0.15
N ILE A 44 8.39 16.35 -1.41
CA ILE A 44 7.59 15.77 -2.51
C ILE A 44 7.46 14.26 -2.34
N ALA A 45 8.55 13.57 -1.99
CA ALA A 45 8.54 12.15 -1.66
C ALA A 45 7.55 11.82 -0.53
N LEU A 46 7.49 12.66 0.51
CA LEU A 46 6.52 12.52 1.60
C LEU A 46 5.08 12.65 1.08
N ILE A 47 4.77 13.63 0.23
CA ILE A 47 3.43 13.79 -0.35
C ILE A 47 3.05 12.57 -1.19
N VAL A 48 3.97 12.07 -2.02
CA VAL A 48 3.75 10.87 -2.84
C VAL A 48 3.50 9.65 -1.95
N ALA A 49 4.26 9.49 -0.87
CA ALA A 49 4.04 8.44 0.11
C ALA A 49 2.66 8.58 0.79
N MET A 50 2.22 9.79 1.15
CA MET A 50 0.89 10.01 1.73
C MET A 50 -0.24 9.70 0.73
N LEU A 51 -0.09 10.06 -0.54
CA LEU A 51 -1.06 9.75 -1.59
C LEU A 51 -1.18 8.24 -1.84
N ALA A 52 -0.09 7.48 -1.67
CA ALA A 52 -0.13 6.02 -1.68
C ALA A 52 -1.00 5.43 -0.55
N GLY A 53 -1.38 6.23 0.46
CA GLY A 53 -2.32 5.85 1.51
C GLY A 53 -3.76 5.69 1.02
N LEU A 54 -4.18 6.44 -0.01
CA LEU A 54 -5.53 6.34 -0.57
C LEU A 54 -5.86 4.95 -1.15
N PRO A 55 -5.01 4.35 -2.01
CA PRO A 55 -5.22 2.98 -2.46
C PRO A 55 -5.10 1.98 -1.31
N VAL A 56 -4.18 2.16 -0.35
CA VAL A 56 -4.08 1.30 0.86
C VAL A 56 -5.37 1.31 1.68
N LEU A 57 -5.94 2.48 1.95
CA LEU A 57 -7.21 2.60 2.68
C LEU A 57 -8.35 1.93 1.91
N THR A 58 -8.33 2.02 0.58
CA THR A 58 -9.31 1.32 -0.27
C THR A 58 -9.14 -0.20 -0.16
N LEU A 59 -7.89 -0.70 -0.14
CA LEU A 59 -7.58 -2.12 0.07
C LEU A 59 -8.05 -2.60 1.45
N LEU A 60 -7.81 -1.82 2.49
CA LEU A 60 -8.25 -2.12 3.86
C LEU A 60 -9.77 -2.06 4.01
N LYS A 61 -10.45 -1.09 3.38
CA LYS A 61 -11.91 -1.02 3.35
C LYS A 61 -12.51 -2.26 2.68
N ASN A 62 -11.95 -2.67 1.54
CA ASN A 62 -12.39 -3.89 0.86
C ASN A 62 -12.15 -5.13 1.72
N LEU A 63 -11.01 -5.20 2.42
CA LEU A 63 -10.71 -6.28 3.36
C LEU A 63 -11.70 -6.32 4.53
N ALA A 64 -12.04 -5.16 5.11
CA ALA A 64 -12.98 -5.05 6.23
C ALA A 64 -14.41 -5.46 5.82
N ASN A 65 -14.88 -5.02 4.65
CA ASN A 65 -16.17 -5.42 4.11
C ASN A 65 -16.23 -6.94 3.88
N ARG A 66 -15.16 -7.53 3.30
CA ARG A 66 -15.06 -8.99 3.08
C ARG A 66 -15.09 -9.79 4.40
N LEU A 67 -14.45 -9.26 5.45
CA LEU A 67 -14.48 -9.84 6.79
C LEU A 67 -15.89 -9.79 7.41
N ALA A 68 -16.59 -8.66 7.23
CA ALA A 68 -17.93 -8.46 7.77
C ALA A 68 -18.99 -9.31 7.06
N GLU A 69 -18.87 -9.51 5.75
CA GLU A 69 -19.82 -10.28 4.94
C GLU A 69 -19.61 -11.80 5.03
N GLY A 70 -18.52 -12.27 5.64
CA GLY A 70 -18.18 -13.70 5.72
C GLY A 70 -18.00 -14.38 4.35
N ALA A 71 -17.94 -13.59 3.27
CA ALA A 71 -18.15 -14.06 1.92
C ALA A 71 -16.84 -14.46 1.23
N ILE A 72 -16.73 -15.77 0.96
CA ILE A 72 -15.87 -16.34 -0.09
C ILE A 72 -16.56 -16.08 -1.44
N GLN A 73 -16.80 -14.82 -1.80
CA GLN A 73 -17.31 -14.51 -3.14
C GLN A 73 -16.14 -14.46 -4.13
N PRO A 74 -16.24 -15.13 -5.30
CA PRO A 74 -15.27 -15.02 -6.38
C PRO A 74 -15.33 -13.58 -6.89
N GLN A 75 -14.30 -12.81 -6.56
CA GLN A 75 -14.21 -11.40 -6.90
C GLN A 75 -13.18 -11.19 -8.00
N ASP A 76 -13.39 -10.13 -8.77
CA ASP A 76 -12.46 -9.63 -9.78
C ASP A 76 -11.17 -9.11 -9.13
N ASP A 77 -10.21 -10.02 -8.91
CA ASP A 77 -8.85 -9.77 -8.41
C ASP A 77 -8.12 -8.64 -9.17
N SER A 78 -8.58 -8.31 -10.39
CA SER A 78 -7.94 -7.33 -11.26
C SER A 78 -7.84 -5.95 -10.62
N LYS A 79 -8.91 -5.47 -9.97
CA LYS A 79 -8.92 -4.14 -9.31
C LYS A 79 -7.99 -4.08 -8.11
N GLU A 80 -7.97 -5.15 -7.33
CA GLU A 80 -7.12 -5.31 -6.15
C GLU A 80 -5.64 -5.39 -6.50
N ARG A 81 -5.29 -6.12 -7.57
CA ARG A 81 -3.94 -6.14 -8.13
C ARG A 81 -3.54 -4.78 -8.68
N THR A 82 -4.44 -4.06 -9.33
CA THR A 82 -4.19 -2.71 -9.85
C THR A 82 -3.90 -1.74 -8.70
N LEU A 83 -4.73 -1.73 -7.65
CA LEU A 83 -4.52 -0.89 -6.46
C LEU A 83 -3.20 -1.23 -5.75
N THR A 84 -2.87 -2.51 -5.66
CA THR A 84 -1.58 -2.95 -5.10
C THR A 84 -0.41 -2.46 -5.94
N GLY A 85 -0.48 -2.63 -7.26
CA GLY A 85 0.54 -2.18 -8.19
C GLY A 85 0.74 -0.67 -8.14
N VAL A 86 -0.34 0.10 -8.13
CA VAL A 86 -0.31 1.56 -7.98
C VAL A 86 0.32 1.95 -6.65
N THR A 87 -0.06 1.30 -5.55
CA THR A 87 0.53 1.58 -4.22
C THR A 87 2.03 1.33 -4.22
N VAL A 88 2.47 0.16 -4.72
CA VAL A 88 3.88 -0.20 -4.78
C VAL A 88 4.66 0.78 -5.67
N LEU A 89 4.10 1.14 -6.83
CA LEU A 89 4.72 2.12 -7.73
C LEU A 89 4.90 3.48 -7.06
N MET A 90 3.89 3.96 -6.33
CA MET A 90 3.96 5.23 -5.60
C MET A 90 4.98 5.17 -4.46
N LEU A 91 5.08 4.06 -3.73
CA LEU A 91 6.11 3.86 -2.71
C LEU A 91 7.51 3.86 -3.30
N VAL A 92 7.72 3.16 -4.42
CA VAL A 92 9.01 3.15 -5.14
C VAL A 92 9.33 4.55 -5.65
N ALA A 93 8.36 5.28 -6.20
CA ALA A 93 8.55 6.66 -6.66
C ALA A 93 8.93 7.59 -5.50
N ALA A 94 8.31 7.45 -4.33
CA ALA A 94 8.66 8.24 -3.14
C ALA A 94 10.11 7.99 -2.71
N TRP A 95 10.53 6.72 -2.63
CA TRP A 95 11.92 6.39 -2.30
C TRP A 95 12.92 6.81 -3.37
N ALA A 96 12.59 6.65 -4.66
CA ALA A 96 13.43 7.13 -5.74
C ALA A 96 13.61 8.66 -5.68
N LEU A 97 12.52 9.40 -5.47
CA LEU A 97 12.58 10.85 -5.30
C LEU A 97 13.43 11.28 -4.10
N HIS A 98 13.50 10.48 -3.03
CA HIS A 98 14.33 10.79 -1.86
C HIS A 98 15.81 10.39 -2.07
N LEU A 99 16.08 9.22 -2.65
CA LEU A 99 17.44 8.70 -2.81
C LEU A 99 18.21 9.39 -3.95
N PHE A 100 17.51 9.91 -4.95
CA PHE A 100 18.10 10.61 -6.09
C PHE A 100 17.96 12.13 -6.02
N SER A 101 17.61 12.69 -4.85
CA SER A 101 17.49 14.14 -4.63
C SER A 101 18.74 14.84 -4.13
#